data_AF-A0A369T1U8-F1
#
_entry.id   AF-A0A369T1U8-F1
#
_cell.length_a   1.000
_cell.length_b   1.000
_cell.length_c   1.000
_cell.angle_alpha   90.00
_cell.angle_beta   90.00
_cell.angle_gamma   90.00
#
_symmetry.space_group_name_H-M   'P 1'
#
loop_
_entity.id
_entity.type
_entity.pdbx_description
1 polymer ?
#
loop_
_entity_poly.entity_id
_entity_poly.type
_entity_poly.pdbx_seq_one_letter_code
_entity_poly.pdbx_strand_id
1 'polypeptide(L)'
;MLELGDEDLVTVVTIRRKDGKILMDLELRRNGKMGLKIHERISSLEELRRILERPKWLGEKPDELVRRAIRSILEGKHEEAGGV
;
A
#
# COMPACT_ATOMS: atom_id res chain seq x y z
N MET A 1 3.75 4.99 -7.04
CA MET A 1 2.70 3.94 -7.11
C MET A 1 3.41 2.60 -7.22
N LEU A 2 3.00 1.60 -6.44
CA LEU A 2 3.55 0.25 -6.47
C LEU A 2 2.42 -0.75 -6.69
N GLU A 3 2.57 -1.60 -7.70
CA GLU A 3 1.66 -2.71 -7.99
C GLU A 3 2.40 -4.03 -7.76
N LEU A 4 1.85 -4.91 -6.93
CA LEU A 4 2.35 -6.26 -6.71
C LEU A 4 1.22 -7.26 -6.97
N GLY A 5 1.50 -8.30 -7.74
CA GLY A 5 0.55 -9.37 -8.04
C GLY A 5 1.05 -10.74 -7.61
N ASP A 6 0.11 -11.61 -7.28
CA ASP A 6 0.29 -13.06 -7.15
C ASP A 6 -0.94 -13.74 -7.77
N GLU A 7 -0.73 -14.53 -8.82
CA GLU A 7 -1.79 -15.20 -9.59
C GLU A 7 -2.92 -14.25 -10.04
N ASP A 8 -4.12 -14.42 -9.47
CA ASP A 8 -5.30 -13.61 -9.75
C ASP A 8 -5.43 -12.38 -8.84
N LEU A 9 -4.55 -12.22 -7.85
CA LEU A 9 -4.65 -11.21 -6.81
C LEU A 9 -3.59 -10.13 -7.01
N VAL A 10 -4.02 -8.88 -7.10
CA VAL A 10 -3.14 -7.72 -7.31
C VAL A 10 -3.40 -6.69 -6.21
N THR A 11 -2.35 -6.19 -5.57
CA THR A 11 -2.40 -5.02 -4.70
C THR A 11 -1.74 -3.83 -5.38
N VAL A 12 -2.40 -2.68 -5.34
CA VAL A 12 -1.86 -1.40 -5.78
C VAL A 12 -1.79 -0.50 -4.57
N VAL A 13 -0.59 -0.06 -4.20
CA VAL A 13 -0.37 0.90 -3.12
C VAL A 13 0.15 2.20 -3.73
N THR A 14 -0.62 3.25 -3.56
CA THR A 14 -0.26 4.60 -3.98
C THR A 14 -0.03 5.45 -2.75
N ILE A 15 1.17 6.01 -2.64
CA ILE A 15 1.49 7.00 -1.62
C ILE A 15 1.66 8.35 -2.30
N ARG A 16 0.93 9.35 -1.80
CA ARG A 16 0.98 10.73 -2.28
C ARG A 16 1.36 11.63 -1.12
N ARG A 17 2.32 12.52 -1.33
CA ARG A 17 2.66 13.57 -0.36
C ARG A 17 1.97 14.85 -0.79
N LYS A 18 1.18 15.45 0.09
CA LYS A 18 0.50 16.73 -0.16
C LYS A 18 0.43 17.55 1.12
N ASP A 19 0.89 18.80 1.08
CA ASP A 19 0.83 19.73 2.21
C ASP A 19 1.42 19.18 3.51
N GLY A 20 2.56 18.46 3.41
CA GLY A 20 3.22 17.81 4.56
C GLY A 20 2.53 16.54 5.07
N LYS A 21 1.45 16.09 4.43
CA LYS A 21 0.70 14.87 4.77
C LYS A 21 0.99 13.76 3.77
N ILE A 22 0.90 12.52 4.25
CA ILE A 22 1.01 11.33 3.42
C ILE A 22 -0.40 10.74 3.24
N LEU A 23 -0.84 10.57 2.01
CA LEU A 23 -2.07 9.87 1.66
C LEU A 23 -1.68 8.50 1.11
N MET A 24 -2.21 7.44 1.71
CA MET A 24 -2.05 6.09 1.22
C MET A 24 -3.38 5.59 0.66
N ASP A 25 -3.40 5.29 -0.62
CA ASP A 25 -4.48 4.56 -1.26
C ASP A 25 -4.02 3.13 -1.49
N LEU A 26 -4.76 2.18 -0.96
CA LEU A 26 -4.53 0.77 -1.17
C LEU A 26 -5.72 0.18 -1.91
N GLU A 27 -5.45 -0.49 -3.02
CA GLU A 27 -6.45 -1.17 -3.81
C GLU A 27 -6.07 -2.64 -3.95
N LEU A 28 -6.99 -3.54 -3.60
CA LEU A 28 -6.87 -4.97 -3.81
C LEU A 28 -7.82 -5.37 -4.93
N ARG A 29 -7.27 -5.95 -5.99
CA ARG A 29 -8.00 -6.45 -7.16
C ARG A 29 -7.87 -7.97 -7.21
N ARG A 30 -8.96 -8.65 -7.56
CA ARG A 30 -8.97 -10.10 -7.80
C ARG A 30 -9.58 -10.39 -9.17
N ASN A 31 -8.89 -11.14 -10.01
CA ASN A 31 -9.29 -11.41 -11.40
C ASN A 31 -9.60 -10.11 -12.17
N GLY A 32 -8.76 -9.08 -12.00
CA GLY A 32 -8.95 -7.76 -12.63
C GLY A 32 -10.12 -6.93 -12.08
N LYS A 33 -10.90 -7.45 -11.12
CA LYS A 33 -12.01 -6.72 -10.48
C LYS A 33 -11.54 -6.11 -9.16
N MET A 34 -11.85 -4.83 -8.95
CA MET A 34 -11.60 -4.17 -7.67
C MET A 34 -12.45 -4.83 -6.57
N GLY A 35 -11.78 -5.40 -5.57
CA GLY A 35 -12.43 -6.04 -4.42
C GLY A 35 -12.45 -5.14 -3.19
N LEU A 36 -11.32 -4.51 -2.87
CA LEU A 36 -11.18 -3.65 -1.69
C LEU A 36 -10.41 -2.38 -2.05
N LYS A 37 -10.85 -1.25 -1.49
CA LYS A 37 -10.12 0.01 -1.57
C LYS A 37 -10.10 0.70 -0.21
N ILE A 38 -8.91 0.95 0.30
CA ILE A 38 -8.66 1.62 1.58
C ILE A 38 -7.96 2.94 1.30
N HIS A 39 -8.46 4.01 1.89
CA HIS A 39 -7.80 5.32 1.88
C HIS A 39 -7.44 5.67 3.32
N GLU A 40 -6.15 5.75 3.61
CA GLU A 40 -5.63 6.11 4.92
C GLU A 40 -4.87 7.44 4.82
N ARG A 41 -5.18 8.37 5.72
CA ARG A 41 -4.39 9.58 5.95
C ARG A 41 -3.34 9.25 6.97
N ILE A 42 -2.08 9.39 6.57
CA ILE A 42 -0.93 9.04 7.36
C ILE A 42 -0.12 10.30 7.61
N SER A 43 0.15 10.60 8.87
CA SER A 43 0.85 11.82 9.29
C SER A 43 2.37 11.67 9.17
N SER A 44 2.89 10.44 9.12
CA SER A 44 4.33 10.17 9.05
C SER A 44 4.65 8.76 8.51
N LEU A 45 5.91 8.54 8.12
CA LEU A 45 6.40 7.18 7.77
C LEU A 45 6.33 6.21 8.95
N GLU A 46 6.31 6.70 10.19
CA GLU A 46 6.19 5.87 11.40
C GLU A 46 4.79 5.26 11.50
N GLU A 47 3.73 6.01 11.18
CA GLU A 47 2.37 5.46 11.12
C GLU A 47 2.25 4.38 10.03
N LEU A 48 2.96 4.51 8.91
CA LEU A 48 3.07 3.44 7.90
C LEU A 48 3.68 2.15 8.46
N ARG A 49 4.70 2.26 9.33
CA ARG A 49 5.26 1.09 10.03
C ARG A 49 4.25 0.46 10.99
N ARG A 50 3.44 1.26 11.68
CA ARG A 50 2.38 0.74 12.56
C ARG A 50 1.34 -0.07 11.79
N ILE A 51 1.06 0.26 10.52
CA ILE A 51 0.19 -0.57 9.66
C ILE A 51 0.79 -1.97 9.46
N LEU A 52 2.12 -2.08 9.33
CA LEU A 52 2.82 -3.37 9.24
C LEU A 52 2.83 -4.16 10.56
N GLU A 53 2.47 -3.55 11.68
CA GLU A 53 2.37 -4.19 13.00
C GLU A 53 0.93 -4.57 13.37
N ARG A 54 -0.07 -4.01 12.68
CA ARG A 54 -1.48 -4.35 12.91
C ARG A 54 -1.72 -5.86 12.67
N PRO A 55 -2.66 -6.49 13.41
CA PRO A 55 -3.09 -7.86 13.13
C PRO A 55 -3.55 -8.03 11.67
N LYS A 56 -3.41 -9.26 11.14
CA LYS A 56 -3.90 -9.57 9.78
C LYS A 56 -5.40 -9.35 9.71
N TRP A 57 -5.86 -8.71 8.63
CA TRP A 57 -7.28 -8.29 8.51
C TRP A 57 -7.88 -8.57 7.12
N LEU A 58 -7.05 -8.93 6.14
CA LEU A 58 -7.48 -9.18 4.75
C LEU A 58 -7.38 -10.65 4.33
N GLY A 59 -7.15 -11.57 5.27
CA GLY A 59 -6.78 -12.95 4.97
C GLY A 59 -5.30 -13.09 4.61
N GLU A 60 -4.77 -14.31 4.57
CA GLU A 60 -3.31 -14.53 4.53
C GLU A 60 -2.62 -13.96 3.28
N LYS A 61 -3.03 -14.39 2.08
CA LYS A 61 -2.44 -13.93 0.80
C LYS A 61 -2.59 -12.42 0.58
N PRO A 62 -3.78 -11.81 0.71
CA PRO A 62 -3.93 -10.36 0.51
C PRO A 62 -3.13 -9.53 1.50
N ASP A 63 -3.13 -9.92 2.78
CA ASP A 63 -2.43 -9.18 3.82
C ASP A 63 -0.91 -9.24 3.62
N GLU A 64 -0.38 -10.39 3.18
CA GLU A 64 1.03 -10.52 2.80
C GLU A 64 1.40 -9.60 1.63
N LEU A 65 0.60 -9.59 0.55
CA LEU A 65 0.81 -8.71 -0.60
C LEU A 65 0.84 -7.23 -0.19
N VAL A 66 -0.14 -6.82 0.61
CA VAL A 66 -0.24 -5.45 1.14
C VAL A 66 1.00 -5.09 1.96
N ARG A 67 1.41 -5.96 2.89
CA ARG A 67 2.60 -5.72 3.72
C ARG A 67 3.88 -5.66 2.90
N ARG A 68 4.02 -6.52 1.88
CA ARG A 68 5.16 -6.48 0.94
C ARG A 68 5.19 -5.15 0.19
N ALA A 69 4.05 -4.67 -0.30
CA ALA A 69 3.98 -3.39 -1.01
C ALA A 69 4.37 -2.23 -0.09
N ILE A 70 3.80 -2.15 1.11
CA ILE A 70 4.13 -1.11 2.10
C ILE A 70 5.61 -1.17 2.48
N ARG A 71 6.17 -2.37 2.71
CA ARG A 71 7.58 -2.55 3.06
C ARG A 71 8.51 -2.07 1.94
N SER A 72 8.23 -2.41 0.69
CA SER A 72 9.01 -1.94 -0.47
C SER A 72 9.02 -0.41 -0.58
N ILE A 73 7.91 0.25 -0.24
CA ILE A 73 7.84 1.72 -0.22
C ILE A 73 8.66 2.30 0.94
N LEU A 74 8.59 1.71 2.13
CA LEU A 74 9.38 2.14 3.29
C LEU A 74 10.89 1.94 3.10
N GLU A 75 11.29 0.91 2.37
CA GLU A 75 12.70 0.63 2.03
C GLU A 75 13.24 1.56 0.93
N GLY A 76 12.42 2.47 0.39
CA GLY A 76 12.85 3.40 -0.67
C GLY A 76 13.15 2.72 -2.00
N LYS A 77 12.72 1.45 -2.19
CA LYS A 77 12.93 0.72 -3.46
C LYS A 77 12.04 1.22 -4.60
N HIS A 78 11.15 2.16 -4.33
CA HIS A 78 10.38 2.87 -5.34
C HIS A 78 10.51 4.37 -5.08
N GLU A 79 11.26 5.04 -5.94
CA GLU A 79 11.32 6.50 -6.03
C GLU A 79 9.91 7.08 -6.11
N GLU A 80 9.74 8.23 -5.45
CA GLU A 80 8.52 9.01 -5.46
C GLU A 80 8.04 9.22 -6.90
N ALA A 81 6.89 8.67 -7.25
CA ALA A 81 6.15 9.12 -8.42
C ALA A 81 5.61 10.52 -8.11
N GLY A 82 6.47 11.53 -8.28
CA GLY A 82 6.20 12.90 -7.89
C GLY A 82 7.45 13.79 -8.00
N GLY A 83 8.19 13.68 -9.10
CA GLY A 83 9.14 14.70 -9.51
C GLY A 83 8.42 15.75 -10.36
N VAL A 84 8.47 17.00 -9.86
CA VAL A 84 8.09 18.31 -10.46
C VAL A 84 6.66 18.52 -10.96
#